data_AF-A0A097ELG6-F1
#
_entry.id   AF-A0A097ELG6-F1
#
_cell.length_a   1.000
_cell.length_b   1.000
_cell.length_c   1.000
_cell.angle_alpha   90.00
_cell.angle_beta   90.00
_cell.angle_gamma   90.00
#
_symmetry.space_group_name_H-M   'P 1'
#
loop_
_entity.id
_entity.type
_entity.pdbx_description
1 polymer ?
#
loop_
_entity_poly.entity_id
_entity_poly.type
_entity_poly.pdbx_seq_one_letter_code
_entity_poly.pdbx_strand_id
1 'polypeptide(L)'
;MIVDDSAGTSDAAFRPYVGFGLRAQLQGRKPEAFGGYAGAPLVLGAFGAQRAPLVGTVSAGVGYRLNDGIELFSTVEAQTGRDDHRESIATGVRLRF
;
A
#
# COMPACT_ATOMS: atom_id res chain seq x y z
N MET A 1 -3.71 -2.30 -11.87
CA MET A 1 -4.07 -0.88 -11.72
C MET A 1 -2.84 -0.10 -12.13
N ILE A 2 -2.84 0.39 -13.37
CA ILE A 2 -1.77 1.27 -13.86
C ILE A 2 -2.11 2.63 -13.28
N VAL A 3 -1.24 3.14 -12.42
CA VAL A 3 -1.25 4.56 -12.06
C VAL A 3 -0.87 5.27 -13.36
N ASP A 4 -1.79 6.06 -13.92
CA ASP A 4 -1.46 6.97 -15.01
C ASP A 4 -0.52 8.04 -14.44
N ASP A 5 0.77 7.82 -14.64
CA ASP A 5 1.83 8.74 -14.25
C ASP A 5 1.94 9.85 -15.30
N SER A 6 0.97 10.75 -15.30
CA SER A 6 1.09 12.01 -16.06
C SER A 6 2.18 12.94 -15.49
N ALA A 7 2.94 12.53 -14.45
CA ALA A 7 4.14 13.23 -14.01
C ALA A 7 5.37 13.00 -14.94
N GLY A 8 5.17 12.32 -16.07
CA GLY A 8 6.20 12.04 -17.07
C GLY A 8 6.65 13.20 -17.96
N THR A 9 6.13 14.44 -17.82
CA THR A 9 6.36 15.50 -18.84
C THR A 9 6.99 16.79 -18.34
N SER A 10 7.25 16.96 -17.03
CA SER A 10 7.78 18.22 -16.49
C SER A 10 9.25 18.12 -16.09
N ASP A 11 10.07 19.03 -16.59
CA ASP A 11 11.49 19.16 -16.23
C ASP A 11 11.71 19.93 -14.90
N ALA A 12 10.61 20.25 -14.19
CA ALA A 12 10.68 20.93 -12.91
C ALA A 12 11.45 20.11 -11.87
N ALA A 13 12.29 20.80 -11.08
CA ALA A 13 13.00 20.17 -9.97
C ALA A 13 12.02 19.72 -8.88
N PHE A 14 10.98 20.51 -8.59
CA PHE A 14 9.94 20.20 -7.61
C PHE A 14 8.72 19.57 -8.30
N ARG A 15 8.30 18.39 -7.84
CA ARG A 15 7.28 17.55 -8.48
C ARG A 15 6.26 17.05 -7.45
N PRO A 16 5.25 17.87 -7.10
CA PRO A 16 4.19 17.43 -6.21
C PRO A 16 3.19 16.54 -6.95
N TYR A 17 2.59 15.59 -6.24
CA TYR A 17 1.50 14.79 -6.77
C TYR A 17 0.46 14.46 -5.69
N VAL A 18 -0.74 14.14 -6.16
CA VAL A 18 -1.81 13.55 -5.36
C VAL A 18 -2.43 12.41 -6.16
N GLY A 19 -2.82 11.34 -5.49
CA GLY A 19 -3.39 10.15 -6.12
C GLY A 19 -4.56 9.61 -5.31
N PHE A 20 -5.60 9.18 -6.02
CA PHE A 20 -6.76 8.51 -5.47
C PHE A 20 -6.92 7.15 -6.12
N GLY A 21 -7.35 6.16 -5.36
CA GLY A 21 -7.43 4.79 -5.85
C GLY A 21 -8.44 3.94 -5.12
N LEU A 22 -8.81 2.83 -5.75
CA LEU A 22 -9.65 1.78 -5.19
C LEU A 22 -8.98 0.44 -5.41
N ARG A 23 -8.94 -0.40 -4.38
CA ARG A 23 -8.40 -1.75 -4.44
C ARG A 23 -9.49 -2.75 -4.08
N ALA A 24 -9.94 -3.52 -5.06
CA ALA A 24 -10.89 -4.60 -4.86
C ALA A 24 -10.16 -5.93 -4.65
N GLN A 25 -10.55 -6.68 -3.63
CA GLN A 25 -10.09 -8.05 -3.40
C GLN A 25 -11.11 -9.03 -3.99
N LEU A 26 -10.79 -9.57 -5.17
CA LEU A 26 -11.67 -10.53 -5.88
C LEU A 26 -11.68 -11.92 -5.22
N GLN A 27 -10.58 -12.30 -4.58
CA GLN A 27 -10.45 -13.53 -3.81
C GLN A 27 -9.76 -13.21 -2.47
N GLY A 28 -10.46 -13.46 -1.37
CA GLY A 28 -9.94 -13.27 -0.02
C GLY A 28 -10.33 -14.44 0.86
N ARG A 29 -9.36 -15.28 1.19
CA ARG A 29 -9.55 -16.31 2.21
C ARG A 29 -9.38 -15.66 3.58
N LYS A 30 -10.31 -15.96 4.48
CA LYS A 30 -10.14 -15.71 5.91
C LYS A 30 -8.89 -16.48 6.37
N PRO A 31 -7.99 -15.89 7.15
CA PRO A 31 -6.89 -16.64 7.71
C PRO A 31 -7.43 -17.67 8.70
N GLU A 32 -7.06 -18.94 8.54
CA GLU A 32 -7.47 -20.04 9.41
C GLU A 32 -6.23 -20.77 9.94
N ALA A 33 -6.23 -21.09 11.22
CA ALA A 33 -5.19 -21.87 11.86
C ALA A 33 -5.83 -23.01 12.66
N PHE A 34 -5.31 -24.21 12.49
CA PHE A 34 -5.75 -25.39 13.22
C PHE A 34 -4.58 -25.94 14.03
N GLY A 35 -4.82 -26.22 15.31
CA GLY A 35 -3.83 -26.79 16.22
C GLY A 35 -4.41 -27.96 17.00
N GLY A 36 -3.65 -29.04 17.14
CA GLY A 36 -4.05 -30.22 17.90
C GLY A 36 -2.83 -30.97 18.41
N TYR A 37 -3.02 -31.75 19.47
CA TYR A 37 -1.98 -32.66 19.97
C TYR A 37 -2.04 -33.98 19.22
N ALA A 38 -0.88 -34.57 18.89
CA ALA A 38 -0.82 -35.85 18.21
C ALA A 38 -1.51 -36.94 19.04
N GLY A 39 -2.48 -37.64 18.44
CA GLY A 39 -3.25 -38.71 19.09
C GLY A 39 -4.45 -38.26 19.92
N ALA A 40 -4.68 -36.94 20.07
CA ALA A 40 -5.89 -36.43 20.72
C ALA A 40 -7.03 -36.25 19.70
N PRO A 41 -8.30 -36.56 20.04
CA PRO A 41 -9.44 -36.39 19.13
C PRO A 41 -9.89 -34.93 18.97
N LEU A 42 -9.28 -33.98 19.69
CA LEU A 42 -9.70 -32.58 19.73
C LEU A 42 -8.73 -31.68 18.96
N VAL A 43 -9.29 -30.81 18.13
CA VAL A 43 -8.58 -29.79 17.36
C VAL A 43 -9.12 -28.41 17.76
N LEU A 44 -8.23 -27.46 18.02
CA LEU A 44 -8.56 -26.04 18.13
C LEU A 44 -8.51 -25.41 16.73
N GLY A 45 -9.60 -24.75 16.34
CA GLY A 45 -9.64 -23.86 15.18
C GLY A 45 -9.60 -22.40 15.60
N ALA A 46 -8.73 -21.61 14.97
CA ALA A 46 -8.67 -20.16 15.10
C ALA A 46 -8.93 -19.53 13.73
N PHE A 47 -9.97 -18.70 13.63
CA PHE A 47 -10.35 -18.01 12.41
C PHE A 47 -10.07 -16.52 12.57
N GLY A 48 -9.11 -15.98 11.82
CA GLY A 48 -8.72 -14.58 11.89
C GLY A 48 -9.66 -13.64 11.14
N ALA A 49 -9.40 -12.33 11.19
CA ALA A 49 -10.28 -11.32 10.60
C ALA A 49 -10.36 -11.42 9.07
N GLN A 50 -11.56 -11.20 8.53
CA GLN A 50 -11.77 -11.08 7.09
C GLN A 50 -11.31 -9.69 6.64
N ARG A 51 -10.60 -9.61 5.52
CA ARG A 51 -10.19 -8.31 4.94
C ARG A 51 -11.36 -7.65 4.21
N ALA A 52 -11.38 -6.32 4.22
CA ALA A 52 -12.38 -5.55 3.48
C ALA A 52 -12.29 -5.87 1.98
N PRO A 53 -13.41 -6.19 1.30
CA PRO A 53 -13.42 -6.58 -0.12
C PRO A 53 -13.09 -5.40 -1.05
N LEU A 54 -13.23 -4.17 -0.56
CA LEU A 54 -12.88 -2.95 -1.28
C LEU A 54 -12.27 -1.96 -0.28
N VAL A 55 -11.13 -1.39 -0.65
CA VAL A 55 -10.40 -0.37 0.13
C VAL A 55 -10.14 0.84 -0.76
N GLY A 56 -10.42 2.04 -0.26
CA GLY A 56 -10.02 3.29 -0.88
C GLY A 56 -8.60 3.67 -0.47
N THR A 57 -7.84 4.26 -1.38
CA THR A 57 -6.49 4.75 -1.14
C THR A 57 -6.38 6.21 -1.52
N VAL A 58 -5.78 7.01 -0.65
CA VAL A 58 -5.38 8.39 -0.90
C VAL A 58 -3.88 8.47 -0.72
N SER A 59 -3.19 9.10 -1.65
CA SER A 59 -1.75 9.34 -1.57
C SER A 59 -1.44 10.78 -1.93
N ALA A 60 -0.43 11.33 -1.29
CA ALA A 60 0.15 12.60 -1.68
C ALA A 60 1.66 12.50 -1.52
N GLY A 61 2.38 13.30 -2.29
CA GLY A 61 3.83 13.30 -2.17
C GLY A 61 4.47 14.38 -2.99
N VAL A 62 5.79 14.40 -2.86
CA VAL A 62 6.65 15.35 -3.54
C VAL A 62 7.97 14.66 -3.88
N GLY A 63 8.42 14.86 -5.11
CA GLY A 63 9.80 14.63 -5.53
C GLY A 63 10.56 15.95 -5.65
N TYR A 64 11.84 15.95 -5.31
CA TYR A 64 12.77 17.03 -5.58
C TYR A 64 14.02 16.49 -6.28
N ARG A 65 14.21 16.86 -7.55
CA ARG A 65 15.40 16.51 -8.33
C ARG A 65 16.57 17.40 -7.91
N LEU A 66 17.61 16.79 -7.35
CA LEU A 66 18.87 17.46 -7.01
C LEU A 66 19.75 17.62 -8.25
N ASN A 67 19.82 16.56 -9.06
CA ASN A 67 20.50 16.51 -10.36
C ASN A 67 19.89 15.38 -11.20
N ASP A 68 20.39 15.15 -12.42
CA ASP A 68 19.80 14.16 -13.33
C ASP A 68 19.90 12.70 -12.84
N GLY A 69 20.72 12.42 -11.82
CA GLY A 69 20.89 11.09 -11.24
C GLY A 69 20.29 10.90 -9.84
N ILE A 70 19.83 11.95 -9.17
CA ILE A 70 19.41 11.91 -7.76
C ILE A 70 18.12 12.70 -7.54
N GLU A 71 17.13 12.04 -6.94
CA GLU A 71 15.85 12.61 -6.55
C GLU A 71 15.55 12.31 -5.08
N LEU A 72 15.24 13.33 -4.29
CA LEU A 72 14.65 13.17 -2.95
C LEU A 72 13.15 12.99 -3.10
N PHE A 73 12.53 12.11 -2.32
CA PHE A 73 11.08 11.98 -2.30
C PHE A 73 10.55 11.90 -0.87
N SER A 74 9.33 12.38 -0.70
CA SER A 74 8.52 12.17 0.49
C SER A 74 7.08 11.89 0.07
N THR A 75 6.46 10.87 0.68
CA THR A 75 5.09 10.46 0.37
C THR A 75 4.35 10.07 1.65
N VAL A 76 3.06 10.40 1.66
CA VAL A 76 2.08 9.92 2.62
C VAL A 76 1.01 9.13 1.88
N GLU A 77 0.58 8.02 2.47
CA GLU A 77 -0.49 7.19 1.94
C GLU A 77 -1.45 6.84 3.08
N ALA A 78 -2.75 7.00 2.84
CA ALA A 78 -3.82 6.58 3.71
C ALA A 78 -4.72 5.57 2.97
N GLN A 79 -5.07 4.50 3.65
CA GLN A 79 -5.99 3.47 3.18
C GLN A 79 -7.19 3.42 4.13
N THR A 80 -8.39 3.42 3.56
CA THR A 80 -9.65 3.31 4.32
C THR A 80 -10.51 2.20 3.74
N GLY A 81 -10.85 1.23 4.57
CA GLY A 81 -11.77 0.15 4.28
C GLY A 81 -12.70 -0.08 5.47
N ARG A 82 -13.72 -0.91 5.27
CA ARG A 82 -14.76 -1.19 6.29
C ARG A 82 -14.18 -1.53 7.67
N ASP A 83 -13.08 -2.29 7.68
CA ASP A 83 -12.45 -2.81 8.91
C ASP A 83 -10.92 -2.64 8.94
N ASP A 84 -10.35 -1.88 8.00
CA ASP A 84 -8.90 -1.70 7.87
C ASP A 84 -8.58 -0.23 7.57
N HIS A 85 -7.79 0.38 8.44
CA HIS A 85 -7.29 1.74 8.28
C HIS A 85 -5.78 1.70 8.44
N ARG A 86 -5.08 2.17 7.41
CA ARG A 86 -3.62 2.19 7.42
C ARG A 86 -3.13 3.52 6.91
N GLU A 87 -2.23 4.11 7.67
CA GLU A 87 -1.50 5.30 7.26
C GLU A 87 -0.02 4.95 7.19
N SER A 88 0.68 5.54 6.23
CA SER A 88 2.12 5.39 6.11
C SER A 88 2.73 6.66 5.58
N ILE A 89 3.97 6.90 6.03
CA ILE A 89 4.83 7.95 5.52
C ILE A 89 6.16 7.33 5.12
N ALA A 90 6.69 7.73 3.99
CA ALA A 90 7.99 7.29 3.50
C ALA A 90 8.76 8.47 2.91
N THR A 91 10.03 8.58 3.29
CA THR A 91 10.96 9.57 2.76
C THR A 91 12.22 8.84 2.32
N GLY A 92 12.78 9.22 1.18
CA GLY A 92 13.98 8.55 0.67
C GLY A 92 14.65 9.28 -0.48
N VAL A 93 15.66 8.60 -1.03
CA VAL A 93 16.42 9.02 -2.20
C VAL A 93 16.24 7.98 -3.29
N ARG A 94 15.97 8.43 -4.52
CA ARG A 94 15.94 7.61 -5.73
C ARG A 94 17.16 7.95 -6.58
N LEU A 95 17.92 6.92 -6.95
CA LEU A 95 19.07 7.02 -7.85
C LEU A 95 18.66 6.56 -9.25
N ARG A 96 19.07 7.29 -10.28
CA ARG A 96 18.89 6.91 -11.69
C ARG A 96 20.28 6.67 -12.28
N PHE A 97 20.47 5.50 -12.86
CA PHE A 97 21.72 5.06 -13.50
C PHE A 97 21.51 4.95 -15.01
#